data_AF-A0A4Z2DQX9-F1
#
_entry.id   AF-A0A4Z2DQX9-F1
#
_cell.length_a   1.000
_cell.length_b   1.000
_cell.length_c   1.000
_cell.angle_alpha   90.00
_cell.angle_beta   90.00
_cell.angle_gamma   90.00
#
_symmetry.space_group_name_H-M   'P 1'
#
loop_
_entity.id
_entity.type
_entity.pdbx_description
1 polymer ?
#
loop_
_entity_poly.entity_id
_entity_poly.type
_entity_poly.pdbx_seq_one_letter_code
_entity_poly.pdbx_strand_id
1 'polypeptide(L)'
;GGYYLVHYLDHYACSTSLLLVSLFQCFAIVYVYGIHSLSSNIEEITNKQMYFTTRFILKFFVPLILIFMLVCKIVTSTNLHTTVGGRSYHYSDLSVTVSQLFGLIALLPILINMSVQIYNIAKRENSWYLRLAMLITPPKERDEIRQTGHCKRLKIAHWFKI
;
A
#
# COMPACT_ATOMS: atom_id res chain seq x y z
N GLY A 1 2.60 -11.25 33.58
CA GLY A 1 2.08 -10.01 32.98
C GLY A 1 2.63 -9.77 31.58
N GLY A 2 3.95 -9.61 31.42
CA GLY A 2 4.57 -9.15 30.17
C GLY A 2 4.33 -10.02 28.93
N TYR A 3 4.37 -11.35 29.05
CA TYR A 3 4.13 -12.26 27.91
C TYR A 3 2.81 -11.99 27.18
N TYR A 4 1.73 -11.73 27.94
CA TYR A 4 0.41 -11.43 27.38
C TYR A 4 0.38 -10.10 26.63
N LEU A 5 1.06 -9.08 27.16
CA LEU A 5 1.19 -7.78 26.52
C LEU A 5 1.98 -7.90 25.20
N VAL A 6 3.10 -8.62 25.22
CA VAL A 6 3.94 -8.83 24.03
C VAL A 6 3.19 -9.61 22.95
N HIS A 7 2.56 -10.73 23.33
CA HIS A 7 1.76 -11.52 22.39
C HIS A 7 0.60 -10.71 21.79
N TYR A 8 -0.03 -9.87 22.61
CA TYR A 8 -1.07 -8.97 22.14
C TYR A 8 -0.53 -7.93 21.15
N LEU A 9 0.57 -7.25 21.47
CA LEU A 9 1.14 -6.23 20.58
C LEU A 9 1.61 -6.83 19.25
N ASP A 10 2.26 -8.00 19.27
CA ASP A 10 2.73 -8.66 18.07
C ASP A 10 1.57 -9.07 17.15
N HIS A 11 0.54 -9.71 17.71
CA HIS A 11 -0.57 -10.21 16.92
C HIS A 11 -1.55 -9.11 16.44
N TYR A 12 -1.76 -8.07 17.25
CA TYR A 12 -2.77 -7.05 16.97
C TYR A 12 -2.20 -5.75 16.41
N ALA A 13 -1.06 -5.27 16.92
CA ALA A 13 -0.47 -4.01 16.44
C ALA A 13 0.35 -4.24 15.16
N CYS A 14 1.26 -5.21 15.17
CA CYS A 14 2.16 -5.42 14.02
C CYS A 14 1.41 -6.01 12.81
N SER A 15 0.73 -7.14 12.99
CA SER A 15 0.05 -7.85 11.88
C SER A 15 -1.01 -7.00 11.17
N THR A 16 -1.91 -6.36 11.92
CA THR A 16 -3.02 -5.57 11.34
C THR A 16 -2.51 -4.35 10.58
N SER A 17 -1.53 -3.65 11.14
CA SER A 17 -0.92 -2.48 10.52
C SER A 17 -0.15 -2.84 9.25
N LEU A 18 0.63 -3.93 9.30
CA LEU A 18 1.44 -4.37 8.16
C LEU A 18 0.56 -4.80 6.98
N LEU A 19 -0.54 -5.51 7.24
CA LEU A 19 -1.49 -5.93 6.20
C LEU A 19 -2.11 -4.73 5.49
N LEU A 20 -2.58 -3.73 6.24
CA LEU A 20 -3.17 -2.50 5.67
C LEU A 20 -2.15 -1.73 4.84
N VAL A 21 -0.95 -1.49 5.38
CA VAL A 21 0.13 -0.77 4.67
C VAL A 21 0.52 -1.50 3.38
N SER A 22 0.69 -2.83 3.45
CA SER A 22 1.09 -3.64 2.28
C SER A 22 0.03 -3.62 1.19
N LEU A 23 -1.26 -3.61 1.55
CA LEU A 23 -2.37 -3.52 0.59
C LEU A 23 -2.33 -2.20 -0.18
N PHE A 24 -2.20 -1.07 0.53
CA PHE A 24 -2.10 0.24 -0.12
C PHE A 24 -0.84 0.39 -0.97
N GLN A 25 0.31 -0.10 -0.49
CA GLN A 25 1.56 -0.09 -1.26
C GLN A 25 1.44 -0.95 -2.52
N CYS A 26 0.90 -2.15 -2.42
CA CYS A 26 0.69 -3.03 -3.57
C CYS A 26 -0.22 -2.38 -4.61
N PHE A 27 -1.34 -1.79 -4.17
CA PHE A 27 -2.25 -1.08 -5.06
C PHE A 27 -1.57 0.12 -5.74
N ALA A 28 -0.80 0.91 -4.98
CA ALA A 28 -0.04 2.03 -5.53
C ALA A 28 1.00 1.58 -6.57
N ILE A 29 1.72 0.48 -6.34
CA ILE A 29 2.74 0.00 -7.28
C ILE A 29 2.09 -0.58 -8.55
N VAL A 30 1.11 -1.46 -8.39
CA VAL A 30 0.53 -2.18 -9.53
C VAL A 30 -0.29 -1.27 -10.43
N TYR A 31 -1.12 -0.43 -9.81
CA TYR A 31 -2.07 0.40 -10.52
C TYR A 31 -1.48 1.80 -10.77
N VAL A 32 -1.09 2.55 -9.72
CA VAL A 32 -0.62 3.95 -9.89
C VAL A 32 0.71 4.04 -10.61
N TYR A 33 1.69 3.22 -10.22
CA TYR A 33 3.01 3.24 -10.85
C TYR A 33 3.05 2.48 -12.18
N GLY A 34 2.30 1.38 -12.27
CA GLY A 34 2.17 0.52 -13.45
C GLY A 34 3.24 -0.56 -13.51
N ILE A 35 2.83 -1.80 -13.82
CA ILE A 35 3.72 -2.97 -13.85
C ILE A 35 4.81 -2.87 -14.94
N HIS A 36 4.54 -2.17 -16.04
CA HIS A 36 5.50 -1.99 -17.13
C HIS A 36 6.66 -1.08 -16.70
N SER A 37 6.34 0.04 -16.05
CA SER A 37 7.33 0.95 -15.46
C SER A 37 8.20 0.23 -14.43
N LEU A 38 7.58 -0.63 -13.62
CA LEU A 38 8.31 -1.44 -12.64
C LEU A 38 9.28 -2.39 -13.32
N SER A 39 8.84 -3.11 -14.36
CA SER A 39 9.73 -4.02 -15.09
C SER A 39 10.86 -3.28 -15.80
N SER A 40 10.61 -2.11 -16.37
CA SER A 40 11.63 -1.31 -17.05
C SER A 40 12.71 -0.85 -16.07
N ASN A 41 12.33 -0.40 -14.86
CA ASN A 41 13.29 -0.04 -13.84
C ASN A 41 14.11 -1.23 -13.33
N ILE A 42 13.46 -2.39 -13.17
CA ILE A 42 14.15 -3.61 -12.72
C ILE A 42 15.16 -4.06 -13.78
N GLU A 43 14.80 -3.93 -15.05
CA GLU A 43 15.69 -4.21 -16.17
C GLU A 43 16.86 -3.23 -16.23
N GLU A 44 16.64 -1.94 -16.00
CA GLU A 44 17.72 -0.93 -15.91
C GLU A 44 18.73 -1.27 -14.80
N ILE A 45 18.25 -1.76 -13.65
CA ILE A 45 19.11 -2.10 -12.49
C ILE A 45 19.82 -3.45 -12.69
N THR A 46 19.12 -4.43 -13.26
CA THR A 46 19.57 -5.84 -13.29
C THR A 46 20.13 -6.27 -14.64
N ASN A 47 20.01 -5.42 -15.68
CA ASN A 47 20.25 -5.77 -17.09
C ASN A 47 19.49 -7.02 -17.57
N LYS A 48 18.38 -7.36 -16.92
CA LYS A 48 17.57 -8.54 -17.24
C LYS A 48 16.09 -8.19 -17.25
N GLN A 49 15.43 -8.54 -18.35
CA GLN A 49 13.99 -8.42 -18.49
C GLN A 49 13.26 -9.30 -17.45
N MET A 50 12.27 -8.70 -16.79
CA MET A 50 11.41 -9.41 -15.85
C MET A 50 10.49 -10.38 -16.60
N TYR A 51 10.40 -11.63 -16.14
CA TYR A 51 9.55 -12.63 -16.77
C TYR A 51 8.06 -12.23 -16.74
N PHE A 52 7.33 -12.58 -17.80
CA PHE A 52 5.90 -12.27 -17.92
C PHE A 52 5.06 -12.85 -16.76
N THR A 53 5.36 -14.06 -16.32
CA THR A 53 4.69 -14.72 -15.18
C THR A 53 4.86 -13.92 -13.88
N THR A 54 6.02 -13.32 -13.66
CA THR A 54 6.28 -12.49 -12.48
C THR A 54 5.50 -11.17 -12.53
N ARG A 55 5.29 -10.61 -13.72
CA ARG A 55 4.41 -9.44 -13.88
C ARG A 55 2.96 -9.80 -13.55
N PHE A 56 2.50 -10.95 -14.01
CA PHE A 56 1.13 -11.43 -13.75
C PHE A 56 0.90 -11.72 -12.26
N ILE A 57 1.86 -12.38 -11.60
CA ILE A 57 1.74 -12.70 -10.16
C ILE A 57 1.69 -11.43 -9.31
N LEU A 58 2.50 -10.42 -9.63
CA LEU A 58 2.48 -9.13 -8.94
C LEU A 58 1.16 -8.38 -9.16
N LYS A 59 0.61 -8.43 -10.37
CA LYS A 59 -0.62 -7.69 -10.71
C LYS A 59 -1.89 -8.30 -10.13
N PHE A 60 -1.99 -9.63 -10.08
CA PHE A 60 -3.21 -10.32 -9.68
C PHE A 60 -3.09 -11.06 -8.36
N PHE A 61 -2.08 -11.91 -8.19
CA PHE A 61 -2.00 -12.79 -7.03
C PHE A 61 -1.66 -12.05 -5.74
N VAL A 62 -0.71 -11.11 -5.77
CA VAL A 62 -0.35 -10.33 -4.57
C VAL A 62 -1.53 -9.55 -4.01
N PRO A 63 -2.26 -8.72 -4.79
CA PRO A 63 -3.40 -8.00 -4.24
C PRO A 63 -4.53 -8.94 -3.82
N LEU A 64 -4.75 -10.06 -4.54
CA LEU A 64 -5.76 -11.05 -4.17
C LEU A 64 -5.47 -11.68 -2.80
N ILE A 65 -4.23 -12.09 -2.55
CA ILE A 65 -3.82 -12.69 -1.27
C ILE A 65 -3.95 -11.67 -0.13
N LEU A 66 -3.56 -10.41 -0.37
CA LEU A 66 -3.69 -9.34 0.63
C LEU A 66 -5.15 -9.05 0.98
N ILE A 67 -6.04 -8.99 -0.01
CA ILE A 67 -7.49 -8.83 0.21
C ILE A 67 -8.04 -10.05 0.96
N PHE A 68 -7.66 -11.26 0.57
CA PHE A 68 -8.08 -12.48 1.26
C PHE A 68 -7.65 -12.49 2.73
N MET A 69 -6.40 -12.14 3.02
CA MET A 69 -5.90 -12.02 4.39
C MET A 69 -6.65 -10.96 5.19
N LEU A 70 -7.00 -9.83 4.57
CA LEU A 70 -7.80 -8.78 5.22
C LEU A 70 -9.19 -9.29 5.59
N VAL A 71 -9.87 -10.00 4.68
CA VAL A 71 -11.19 -10.61 4.95
C VAL A 71 -11.10 -11.63 6.08
N CYS A 72 -10.12 -12.54 6.04
CA CYS A 72 -9.90 -13.50 7.11
C CYS A 72 -9.66 -12.82 8.46
N LYS A 73 -8.93 -11.70 8.49
CA LYS A 73 -8.69 -10.93 9.72
C LYS A 73 -10.00 -10.33 10.27
N ILE A 74 -10.84 -9.76 9.40
CA ILE A 74 -12.14 -9.19 9.81
C ILE A 74 -13.07 -10.28 10.35
N VAL A 75 -13.18 -11.41 9.67
CA VAL A 75 -14.04 -12.54 10.09
C VAL A 75 -13.55 -13.16 11.41
N THR A 76 -12.24 -13.26 11.60
CA THR A 76 -11.67 -13.81 12.83
C THR A 76 -11.78 -12.81 13.99
N SER A 77 -11.85 -11.50 13.70
CA SER A 77 -11.97 -10.43 14.70
C SER A 77 -13.19 -10.56 15.63
N THR A 78 -14.22 -11.32 15.23
CA THR A 78 -15.46 -11.50 16.01
C THR A 78 -15.47 -12.76 16.88
N ASN A 79 -14.45 -13.62 16.81
CA ASN A 79 -14.44 -14.95 17.46
C ASN A 79 -13.13 -15.23 18.24
N LEU A 80 -12.62 -14.27 19.00
CA LEU A 80 -11.31 -14.42 19.67
C LEU A 80 -11.39 -15.15 21.01
N HIS A 81 -11.51 -16.47 20.92
CA HIS A 81 -11.12 -17.39 21.99
C HIS A 81 -9.63 -17.73 21.84
N THR A 82 -8.75 -16.88 22.33
CA THR A 82 -7.31 -17.21 22.40
C THR A 82 -7.01 -17.96 23.69
N THR A 83 -6.63 -19.23 23.57
CA THR A 83 -6.13 -20.05 24.69
C THR A 83 -4.64 -19.80 24.86
N VAL A 84 -4.26 -19.13 25.95
CA VAL A 84 -2.85 -18.90 26.28
C VAL A 84 -2.53 -19.72 27.54
N GLY A 85 -1.63 -20.69 27.42
CA GLY A 85 -1.20 -21.53 28.56
C GLY A 85 -2.31 -22.38 29.18
N GLY A 86 -3.29 -22.82 28.39
CA GLY A 86 -4.42 -23.66 28.86
C GLY A 86 -5.56 -22.89 29.53
N ARG A 87 -5.49 -21.56 29.61
CA ARG A 87 -6.60 -20.71 30.10
C ARG A 87 -7.21 -19.93 28.93
N SER A 88 -8.53 -19.98 28.81
CA SER A 88 -9.31 -19.18 27.87
C SER A 88 -9.35 -17.74 28.36
N TYR A 89 -8.68 -16.83 27.64
CA TYR A 89 -8.74 -15.40 27.93
C TYR A 89 -9.66 -14.73 26.92
N HIS A 90 -10.70 -14.07 27.41
CA HIS A 90 -11.57 -13.23 26.61
C HIS A 90 -10.95 -11.84 26.53
N TYR A 91 -10.54 -11.42 25.33
CA TYR A 91 -10.16 -10.03 25.10
C TYR A 91 -11.41 -9.15 25.20
N SER A 92 -11.31 -7.98 25.83
CA SER A 92 -12.43 -7.03 25.89
C SER A 92 -12.59 -6.30 24.55
N ASP A 93 -13.78 -5.78 24.27
CA ASP A 93 -14.05 -5.01 23.04
C ASP A 93 -13.13 -3.76 22.89
N LEU A 94 -12.60 -3.27 24.01
CA LEU A 94 -11.59 -2.21 24.03
C LEU A 94 -10.30 -2.63 23.32
N SER A 95 -9.87 -3.88 23.48
CA SER A 95 -8.68 -4.40 22.80
C SER A 95 -8.87 -4.41 21.28
N VAL A 96 -10.04 -4.84 20.81
CA VAL A 96 -10.37 -4.82 19.38
C VAL A 96 -10.29 -3.39 18.85
N THR A 97 -10.94 -2.45 19.54
CA THR A 97 -10.93 -1.02 19.16
C THR A 97 -9.51 -0.44 19.13
N VAL A 98 -8.67 -0.75 20.13
CA VAL A 98 -7.27 -0.30 20.20
C VAL A 98 -6.47 -0.84 19.01
N SER A 99 -6.66 -2.10 18.63
CA SER A 99 -5.97 -2.69 17.48
C SER A 99 -6.33 -2.00 16.16
N GLN A 100 -7.59 -1.61 15.99
CA GLN A 100 -8.05 -0.86 14.82
C GLN A 100 -7.45 0.55 14.78
N LEU A 101 -7.33 1.20 15.95
CA LEU A 101 -6.69 2.51 16.08
C LEU A 101 -5.20 2.45 15.69
N PHE A 102 -4.46 1.43 16.13
CA PHE A 102 -3.07 1.21 15.72
C PHE A 102 -2.93 1.03 14.21
N GLY A 103 -3.84 0.26 13.58
CA GLY A 103 -3.89 0.11 12.13
C GLY A 103 -4.07 1.45 11.40
N LEU A 104 -4.93 2.33 11.91
CA LEU A 104 -5.13 3.68 11.36
C LEU A 104 -3.91 4.57 11.54
N ILE A 105 -3.26 4.52 12.70
CA ILE A 105 -2.03 5.27 12.96
C ILE A 105 -0.92 4.87 11.98
N ALA A 106 -0.81 3.59 11.63
CA ALA A 106 0.18 3.12 10.66
C ALA A 106 -0.01 3.69 9.24
N LEU A 107 -1.20 4.20 8.90
CA LEU A 107 -1.44 4.86 7.61
C LEU A 107 -1.00 6.33 7.61
N LEU A 108 -0.83 6.96 8.78
CA LEU A 108 -0.46 8.38 8.88
C LEU A 108 0.82 8.74 8.10
N PRO A 109 1.93 7.97 8.14
CA PRO A 109 3.13 8.30 7.39
C PRO A 109 2.88 8.36 5.88
N ILE A 110 2.03 7.49 5.34
CA ILE A 110 1.67 7.48 3.92
C ILE A 110 0.89 8.77 3.58
N LEU A 111 -0.08 9.13 4.43
CA LEU A 111 -0.89 10.33 4.25
C LEU A 111 -0.08 11.62 4.39
N ILE A 112 0.85 11.69 5.35
CA ILE A 112 1.75 12.83 5.55
C ILE A 112 2.66 13.02 4.33
N ASN A 113 3.26 11.95 3.83
CA ASN A 113 4.11 12.03 2.64
C ASN A 113 3.32 12.48 1.40
N MET A 114 2.09 11.99 1.25
CA MET A 114 1.19 12.40 0.17
C MET A 114 0.79 13.88 0.28
N SER A 115 0.43 14.35 1.47
CA SER A 115 0.03 15.76 1.69
C SER A 115 1.18 16.74 1.48
N VAL A 116 2.40 16.39 1.90
CA VAL A 116 3.61 17.19 1.63
C VAL A 116 3.86 17.29 0.12
N GLN A 117 3.71 16.19 -0.63
CA GLN A 117 3.84 16.24 -2.09
C GLN A 117 2.78 17.13 -2.74
N ILE A 118 1.53 17.04 -2.29
CA ILE A 118 0.44 17.90 -2.78
C ILE A 118 0.75 19.37 -2.52
N TYR A 119 1.19 19.72 -1.31
CA TYR A 119 1.55 21.09 -0.95
C TYR A 119 2.71 21.63 -1.79
N ASN A 120 3.77 20.82 -1.96
CA ASN A 120 4.94 21.19 -2.75
C ASN A 120 4.59 21.43 -4.24
N ILE A 121 3.66 20.66 -4.79
CA ILE A 121 3.21 20.80 -6.18
C ILE A 121 2.25 21.98 -6.33
N ALA A 122 1.34 22.19 -5.37
CA ALA A 122 0.43 23.33 -5.37
C ALA A 122 1.17 24.69 -5.37
N LYS A 123 2.35 24.75 -4.73
CA LYS A 123 3.20 25.96 -4.72
C LYS A 123 3.94 26.21 -6.04
N ARG A 124 4.15 25.17 -6.87
CA ARG A 124 4.94 25.28 -8.11
C ARG A 124 4.09 25.62 -9.33
N GLU A 125 2.83 25.23 -9.35
CA GLU A 125 1.99 25.37 -10.54
C GLU A 125 0.53 25.69 -10.23
N ASN A 126 -0.13 26.41 -11.15
CA ASN A 126 -1.50 26.89 -10.97
C ASN A 126 -2.57 26.01 -11.65
N SER A 127 -2.20 25.20 -12.65
CA SER A 127 -3.15 24.36 -13.39
C SER A 127 -3.43 23.03 -12.70
N TRP A 128 -4.71 22.71 -12.46
CA TRP A 128 -5.11 21.53 -11.70
C TRP A 128 -4.84 20.19 -12.42
N TYR A 129 -4.92 20.16 -13.76
CA TYR A 129 -4.59 18.97 -14.54
C TYR A 129 -3.10 18.63 -14.44
N LEU A 130 -2.24 19.65 -14.50
CA LEU A 130 -0.78 19.51 -14.41
C LEU A 130 -0.35 19.12 -12.98
N ARG A 131 -1.05 19.63 -11.96
CA ARG A 131 -0.90 19.21 -10.56
C ARG A 131 -1.18 17.70 -10.38
N LEU A 132 -2.32 17.21 -10.85
CA LEU A 132 -2.69 15.79 -10.76
C LEU A 132 -1.74 14.89 -11.54
N ALA A 133 -1.37 15.32 -12.74
CA ALA A 133 -0.39 14.66 -13.58
C ALA A 133 0.97 14.47 -12.86
N MET A 134 1.50 15.52 -12.24
CA MET A 134 2.78 15.44 -11.53
C MET A 134 2.72 14.66 -10.23
N LEU A 135 1.56 14.62 -9.56
CA LEU A 135 1.36 13.82 -8.35
C LEU A 135 1.50 12.32 -8.65
N ILE A 136 1.00 11.88 -9.80
CA ILE A 136 1.02 10.47 -10.21
C ILE A 136 2.36 10.08 -10.87
N THR A 137 3.12 11.07 -11.33
CA THR A 137 4.37 10.83 -12.06
C THR A 137 5.58 10.78 -11.12
N PRO A 138 6.46 9.75 -11.24
CA PRO A 138 7.68 9.66 -10.45
C PRO A 138 8.62 10.84 -10.72
N PRO A 139 9.49 11.21 -9.74
CA PRO A 139 10.36 12.39 -9.85
C PRO A 139 11.23 12.45 -11.11
N LYS A 140 11.72 11.29 -11.57
CA LYS A 140 12.58 11.17 -12.76
C LYS A 140 11.90 11.64 -14.06
N GLU A 141 10.58 11.49 -14.17
CA GLU A 141 9.81 11.83 -15.38
C GLU A 141 9.18 13.24 -15.30
N ARG A 142 9.38 13.99 -14.20
CA ARG A 142 8.73 15.30 -13.99
C ARG A 142 9.28 16.40 -14.92
N ASP A 143 10.57 16.35 -15.23
CA ASP A 143 11.21 17.35 -16.09
C ASP A 143 10.74 17.23 -17.55
N GLU A 144 10.47 16.00 -18.01
CA GLU A 144 9.94 15.74 -19.36
C GLU A 144 8.49 16.22 -19.52
N ILE A 145 7.64 16.01 -18.49
CA ILE A 145 6.25 16.50 -18.50
C ILE A 145 6.20 18.03 -18.51
N ARG A 146 7.13 18.69 -17.80
CA ARG A 146 7.21 20.15 -17.77
C ARG A 146 7.54 20.75 -19.14
N GLN A 147 8.29 20.02 -19.98
CA GLN A 147 8.64 20.44 -21.34
C GLN A 147 7.56 20.08 -22.38
N THR A 148 6.85 18.97 -22.20
CA THR A 148 5.93 18.43 -23.23
C THR A 148 4.45 18.67 -22.96
N GLY A 149 4.05 19.02 -21.72
CA GLY A 149 2.66 19.33 -21.36
C GLY A 149 1.66 18.18 -21.48
N HIS A 150 2.10 16.97 -21.84
CA HIS A 150 1.24 15.81 -22.08
C HIS A 150 1.61 14.61 -21.20
N CYS A 151 0.63 14.09 -20.45
CA CYS A 151 0.84 12.97 -19.53
C CYS A 151 0.40 11.65 -20.14
N LYS A 152 1.38 10.80 -20.48
CA LYS A 152 1.16 9.45 -21.01
C LYS A 152 0.48 8.51 -19.98
N ARG A 153 0.72 8.71 -18.68
CA ARG A 153 0.24 7.86 -17.56
C ARG A 153 -1.27 7.97 -17.24
N LEU A 154 -1.94 9.07 -17.62
CA LEU A 154 -3.38 9.26 -17.40
C LEU A 154 -4.26 8.44 -18.37
N LYS A 155 -3.69 7.81 -19.40
CA LYS A 155 -4.46 6.97 -20.32
C LYS A 155 -4.73 5.61 -19.67
N ILE A 156 -6.01 5.31 -19.44
CA ILE A 156 -6.52 4.03 -18.90
C ILE A 156 -5.95 2.80 -19.65
N ALA A 157 -5.61 2.94 -20.94
CA ALA A 157 -4.94 1.91 -21.73
C ALA A 157 -3.57 1.47 -21.18
N HIS A 158 -2.86 2.32 -20.43
CA HIS A 158 -1.61 1.97 -19.76
C HIS A 158 -1.82 0.99 -18.60
N TRP A 159 -2.97 1.08 -17.92
CA TRP A 159 -3.31 0.27 -16.73
C TRP A 159 -3.71 -1.15 -17.12
N PHE A 160 -4.20 -1.33 -18.36
CA PHE A 160 -4.57 -2.63 -18.91
C PHE A 160 -3.46 -3.34 -19.70
N LYS A 161 -2.38 -2.64 -20.08
CA LYS A 161 -1.22 -3.33 -20.69
C LYS A 161 -0.52 -4.22 -19.65
N ILE A 162 -0.32 -5.48 -20.00
CA ILE A 162 0.45 -6.49 -19.26
C ILE A 162 1.77 -6.70 -20.02
#